data_AF-A0A6A5T351-F1
#
_entry.id   AF-A0A6A5T351-F1
#
_cell.length_a   1.000
_cell.length_b   1.000
_cell.length_c   1.000
_cell.angle_alpha   90.00
_cell.angle_beta   90.00
_cell.angle_gamma   90.00
#
_symmetry.space_group_name_H-M   'P 1'
#
loop_
_entity.id
_entity.type
_entity.pdbx_description
1 polymer ?
#
loop_
_entity_poly.entity_id
_entity_poly.type
_entity_poly.pdbx_seq_one_letter_code
_entity_poly.pdbx_strand_id
1 'polypeptide(L)' 'MNFSIIATFISMAAFAIAAPIASEEVAARQNHGMCVSSNAGTITEITGC' A
#
# COMPACT_ATOMS: atom_id res chain seq x y z
N MET A 1 5.40 -12.75 -33.63
CA MET A 1 4.94 -12.05 -32.41
C MET A 1 5.19 -12.98 -31.24
N ASN A 2 6.08 -12.62 -30.32
CA ASN A 2 6.53 -13.54 -29.27
C ASN A 2 5.50 -13.57 -28.15
N PHE A 3 4.83 -14.71 -27.98
CA PHE A 3 3.80 -14.93 -26.96
C PHE A 3 4.27 -14.54 -25.54
N SER A 4 5.55 -14.73 -25.25
CA SER A 4 6.18 -14.34 -23.99
C SER A 4 6.02 -12.85 -23.67
N ILE A 5 6.14 -11.98 -24.67
CA ILE A 5 6.01 -10.53 -24.47
C ILE A 5 4.59 -10.18 -24.05
N ILE A 6 3.60 -10.79 -24.70
CA ILE A 6 2.17 -10.58 -24.39
C ILE A 6 1.88 -11.07 -22.96
N ALA A 7 2.38 -12.25 -22.59
CA ALA A 7 2.22 -12.78 -21.25
C ALA A 7 2.81 -11.85 -20.18
N THR A 8 4.01 -11.29 -20.42
CA THR A 8 4.63 -10.34 -19.48
C THR A 8 3.76 -9.11 -19.25
N PHE A 9 3.22 -8.51 -20.31
CA PHE A 9 2.36 -7.32 -20.18
C PHE A 9 1.04 -7.65 -19.47
N ILE A 10 0.42 -8.79 -19.75
CA ILE A 10 -0.81 -9.22 -19.07
C ILE A 10 -0.54 -9.46 -17.58
N SER A 11 0.57 -10.11 -17.23
CA SER A 11 0.95 -10.33 -15.83
C SER A 11 1.22 -9.02 -15.09
N MET A 12 1.95 -8.08 -15.70
CA MET A 12 2.18 -6.75 -15.08
C MET A 12 0.88 -5.97 -14.90
N ALA A 13 -0.04 -6.03 -15.87
CA ALA A 13 -1.36 -5.40 -15.75
C ALA A 13 -2.19 -5.99 -14.62
N ALA A 14 -2.16 -7.31 -14.42
CA ALA A 14 -2.86 -7.97 -13.32
C ALA A 14 -2.37 -7.46 -11.94
N PHE A 15 -1.05 -7.32 -11.76
CA PHE A 15 -0.50 -6.75 -10.52
C PHE A 15 -0.83 -5.27 -10.34
N ALA A 16 -0.88 -4.49 -11.41
CA ALA A 16 -1.24 -3.07 -11.33
C ALA A 16 -2.70 -2.85 -10.89
N ILE A 17 -3.61 -3.75 -11.26
CA ILE A 17 -5.04 -3.68 -10.90
C ILE A 17 -5.29 -4.25 -9.49
N ALA A 18 -4.57 -5.30 -9.12
CA ALA A 18 -4.72 -5.96 -7.82
C ALA A 18 -3.97 -5.25 -6.69
N ALA A 19 -2.97 -4.43 -7.01
CA ALA A 19 -2.30 -3.61 -6.01
C ALA A 19 -3.33 -2.67 -5.37
N PRO A 20 -3.38 -2.58 -4.03
CA PRO A 20 -4.19 -1.56 -3.39
C PRO A 20 -3.72 -0.19 -3.89
N ILE A 21 -4.55 0.46 -4.70
CA ILE A 21 -4.41 1.88 -4.97
C ILE A 21 -4.38 2.57 -3.61
N ALA A 22 -3.41 3.47 -3.40
CA ALA A 22 -3.34 4.29 -2.21
C ALA A 22 -4.61 5.16 -2.13
N SER A 23 -5.69 4.60 -1.59
CA SER A 23 -6.88 5.34 -1.21
C SER A 23 -6.56 6.10 0.07
N GLU A 24 -7.30 7.17 0.36
CA GLU A 24 -7.15 7.92 1.61
C GLU A 24 -7.27 7.01 2.84
N GLU A 25 -8.09 5.95 2.75
CA GLU A 25 -8.22 4.94 3.80
C GLU A 25 -6.94 4.11 4.01
N VAL A 26 -6.24 3.74 2.94
CA VAL A 26 -4.96 3.03 3.04
C VAL A 26 -3.87 3.97 3.51
N ALA A 27 -3.84 5.22 3.01
CA ALA A 27 -2.87 6.24 3.41
C ALA A 27 -2.91 6.52 4.92
N ALA A 28 -4.10 6.63 5.52
CA ALA A 28 -4.26 6.82 6.97
C ALA A 28 -3.80 5.63 7.83
N ARG A 29 -3.59 4.46 7.23
CA ARG A 29 -3.17 3.22 7.91
C ARG A 29 -1.73 2.83 7.61
N GLN A 30 -1.04 3.58 6.74
CA GLN A 30 0.36 3.40 6.42
C GLN A 30 1.22 4.13 7.46
N ASN A 31 1.20 3.65 8.71
CA ASN A 31 2.05 4.18 9.79
C ASN A 31 3.55 3.80 9.65
N HIS A 32 3.96 3.27 8.50
CA HIS A 32 5.32 2.81 8.26
C HIS A 32 6.28 4.00 8.26
N GLY A 33 6.99 4.18 9.38
CA GLY A 33 7.91 5.30 9.62
C GLY A 33 7.39 6.38 10.56
N MET A 34 6.16 6.26 11.06
CA MET A 34 5.57 7.19 12.03
C MET A 34 5.71 6.62 13.45
N CYS A 35 6.11 7.44 14.42
CA CYS A 35 5.97 7.04 15.82
C CYS A 35 4.49 6.96 16.18
N VAL A 36 4.12 5.89 16.85
CA VAL A 36 2.77 5.67 17.34
C VAL A 36 2.81 5.38 18.83
N SER A 37 1.79 5.85 19.53
CA SER A 37 1.54 5.53 20.94
C SER A 37 0.21 4.83 21.09
N SER A 38 0.07 4.04 22.15
CA SER A 38 -1.16 3.36 22.53
C SER A 38 -1.58 3.77 23.93
N ASN A 39 -2.85 4.16 24.09
CA ASN A 39 -3.47 4.31 25.40
C ASN A 39 -4.85 3.63 25.39
N ALA A 40 -5.06 2.69 26.32
CA ALA A 40 -6.30 1.93 26.45
C ALA A 40 -6.82 1.32 25.13
N GLY A 41 -5.91 0.90 24.23
CA GLY A 41 -6.24 0.29 22.94
C GLY A 41 -6.50 1.29 21.81
N THR A 42 -6.44 2.59 22.08
CA THR A 42 -6.47 3.64 21.04
C THR A 42 -5.05 3.93 20.58
N ILE A 43 -4.78 3.71 19.29
CA ILE A 43 -3.50 4.06 18.68
C ILE A 43 -3.57 5.51 18.18
N THR A 44 -2.62 6.34 18.59
CA THR A 44 -2.47 7.72 18.11
C THR A 44 -1.09 7.91 17.49
N GLU A 45 -1.08 8.61 16.37
CA GLU A 45 0.15 9.03 15.69
C GLU A 45 0.86 10.15 16.46
N ILE A 46 2.19 10.08 16.55
CA ILE A 46 3.06 11.14 17.09
C ILE A 46 3.78 11.79 15.89
N THR A 47 3.33 12.98 15.51
CA THR A 47 3.97 13.76 14.44
C THR A 47 5.34 14.29 14.88
N GLY A 48 6.39 14.02 14.11
CA GLY A 48 7.71 14.66 14.29
C GLY A 48 8.58 14.07 15.42
N CYS A 49 8.39 12.81 15.76
CA CYS A 49 9.54 12.03 16.20
C CYS A 49 10.53 11.83 15.03
#